data_AF-A0A6C0HZN5-F1
#
_entry.id   AF-A0A6C0HZN5-F1
#
_cell.length_a   1.000
_cell.length_b   1.000
_cell.length_c   1.000
_cell.angle_alpha   90.00
_cell.angle_beta   90.00
_cell.angle_gamma   90.00
#
_symmetry.space_group_name_H-M   'P 1'
#
loop_
_entity.id
_entity.type
_entity.pdbx_description
1 polymer ?
#
loop_
_entity_poly.entity_id
_entity_poly.type
_entity_poly.pdbx_seq_one_letter_code
_entity_poly.pdbx_strand_id
1 'polypeptide(L)'
;MPSKKYSISNNKTLKNKINKYLCKKKDICCEDNIERKLAIEDIFTLYSEIAEFMYEKDEYLSYINNDLLVFIGYKMNLEKINDSEGVKLWNIIDSKMFTNKKLDKIKIIELLNQVPLYYLLSFLGYAYYRYKRNKDVVDDNVKK
;
A
#
# COMPACT_ATOMS: atom_id res chain seq x y z
N MET A 1 0.03 46.22 27.00
CA MET A 1 0.36 44.79 26.81
C MET A 1 0.32 44.47 25.32
N PRO A 2 1.43 44.18 24.63
CA PRO A 2 1.38 43.67 23.26
C PRO A 2 1.42 42.13 23.28
N SER A 3 0.46 41.52 22.58
CA SER A 3 0.36 40.08 22.38
C SER A 3 1.44 39.59 21.40
N LYS A 4 2.23 38.60 21.83
CA LYS A 4 3.21 37.91 20.97
C LYS A 4 2.46 37.16 19.86
N LYS A 5 2.49 37.67 18.63
CA LYS A 5 2.10 36.92 17.42
C LYS A 5 3.18 35.88 17.12
N TYR A 6 2.92 34.61 17.41
CA TYR A 6 3.76 33.52 16.93
C TYR A 6 3.61 33.42 15.41
N SER A 7 4.68 33.72 14.67
CA SER A 7 4.73 33.46 13.24
C SER A 7 4.84 31.95 13.04
N ILE A 8 3.75 31.31 12.62
CA ILE A 8 3.75 29.91 12.22
C ILE A 8 4.64 29.80 10.98
N SER A 9 5.87 29.29 11.15
CA SER A 9 6.76 29.07 10.02
C SER A 9 6.13 28.01 9.12
N ASN A 10 5.72 28.43 7.93
CA ASN A 10 5.14 27.57 6.90
C ASN A 10 6.26 26.74 6.25
N ASN A 11 6.89 25.85 7.02
CA ASN A 11 7.86 24.89 6.49
C ASN A 11 7.09 23.88 5.64
N LYS A 12 6.98 24.17 4.33
CA LYS A 12 6.50 23.23 3.33
C LYS A 12 7.42 22.02 3.35
N THR A 13 6.99 20.98 4.06
CA THR A 13 7.67 19.70 4.18
C THR A 13 8.01 19.15 2.80
N LEU A 14 9.07 18.34 2.69
CA LEU A 14 9.41 17.64 1.46
C LEU A 14 8.18 16.86 0.93
N LYS A 15 7.38 16.29 1.83
CA LYS A 15 6.07 15.68 1.55
C LYS A 15 5.11 16.64 0.82
N ASN A 16 4.98 17.89 1.27
CA ASN A 16 4.16 18.90 0.58
C ASN A 16 4.73 19.32 -0.78
N LYS A 17 6.06 19.32 -0.94
CA LYS A 17 6.70 19.58 -2.24
C LYS A 17 6.44 18.42 -3.23
N ILE A 18 6.55 17.18 -2.76
CA ILE A 18 6.29 15.96 -3.54
C ILE A 18 4.80 15.87 -3.93
N ASN A 19 3.87 16.01 -2.98
CA ASN A 19 2.43 16.00 -3.27
C ASN A 19 2.04 17.10 -4.26
N LYS A 20 2.58 18.31 -4.10
CA LYS A 20 2.28 19.42 -5.01
C LYS A 20 2.88 19.22 -6.41
N TYR A 21 3.94 18.42 -6.54
CA TYR A 21 4.58 18.09 -7.81
C TYR A 21 3.84 16.92 -8.51
N LEU A 22 3.52 15.86 -7.77
CA LEU A 22 2.81 14.68 -8.28
C LEU A 22 1.34 15.00 -8.63
N CYS A 23 0.60 15.69 -7.76
CA CYS A 23 -0.82 15.98 -8.00
C CYS A 23 -1.07 17.10 -9.03
N LYS A 24 -0.03 17.85 -9.46
CA LYS A 24 -0.17 18.92 -10.46
C LYS A 24 0.24 18.51 -11.87
N LYS A 25 1.11 17.52 -12.03
CA LYS A 25 1.33 16.93 -13.35
C LYS A 25 0.15 16.00 -13.60
N LYS A 26 -0.59 16.27 -14.68
CA LYS A 26 -1.50 15.29 -15.29
C LYS A 26 -0.83 13.91 -15.20
N ASP A 27 -1.62 12.94 -14.77
CA ASP A 27 -1.26 11.58 -14.40
C ASP A 27 0.00 11.02 -15.06
N ILE A 28 0.65 10.08 -14.38
CA ILE A 28 1.37 8.99 -15.07
C ILE A 28 0.29 8.30 -15.94
N CYS A 29 0.06 8.85 -17.13
CA CYS A 29 -1.29 8.94 -17.68
C CYS A 29 -1.77 7.69 -18.37
N CYS A 30 -0.85 6.85 -18.81
CA CYS A 30 -1.19 6.13 -20.01
C CYS A 30 -1.04 4.65 -19.68
N GLU A 31 -2.17 4.06 -19.27
CA GLU A 31 -2.39 2.60 -19.28
C GLU A 31 -1.92 2.00 -20.61
N ASP A 32 -1.91 2.78 -21.69
CA ASP A 32 -1.33 2.48 -23.00
C ASP A 32 0.10 1.89 -22.96
N ASN A 33 0.90 2.18 -21.93
CA ASN A 33 2.27 1.69 -21.79
C ASN A 33 2.46 0.66 -20.66
N ILE A 34 1.41 0.36 -19.88
CA ILE A 34 1.52 -0.51 -18.70
C ILE A 34 0.35 -1.48 -18.70
N GLU A 35 0.67 -2.76 -18.90
CA GLU A 35 -0.29 -3.84 -18.74
C GLU A 35 -0.63 -4.01 -17.25
N ARG A 36 -1.74 -3.40 -16.82
CA ARG A 36 -2.28 -3.49 -15.45
C ARG A 36 -2.36 -4.94 -14.95
N LYS A 37 -2.74 -5.86 -15.84
CA LYS A 37 -2.82 -7.29 -15.55
C LYS A 37 -1.46 -7.84 -15.09
N LEU A 38 -0.39 -7.54 -15.82
CA LEU A 38 0.97 -7.98 -15.45
C LEU A 38 1.39 -7.38 -14.12
N ALA A 39 1.14 -6.08 -13.89
CA ALA A 39 1.45 -5.46 -12.61
C ALA A 39 0.73 -6.13 -11.43
N ILE A 40 -0.54 -6.52 -11.61
CA ILE A 40 -1.28 -7.29 -10.60
C ILE A 40 -0.67 -8.68 -10.43
N GLU A 41 -0.37 -9.40 -11.51
CA GLU A 41 0.26 -10.73 -11.45
C GLU A 41 1.61 -10.70 -10.72
N ASP A 42 2.42 -9.68 -10.95
CA ASP A 42 3.70 -9.47 -10.27
C ASP A 42 3.52 -9.24 -8.77
N ILE A 43 2.52 -8.44 -8.36
CA ILE A 43 2.19 -8.24 -6.94
C ILE A 43 1.88 -9.59 -6.28
N PHE A 44 1.01 -10.39 -6.89
CA PHE A 44 0.64 -11.70 -6.35
C PHE A 44 1.85 -12.65 -6.25
N THR A 45 2.72 -12.63 -7.26
CA THR A 45 3.95 -13.44 -7.29
C THR A 45 4.88 -13.05 -6.14
N LEU A 46 5.17 -11.75 -5.99
CA LEU A 46 6.04 -11.23 -4.94
C LEU A 46 5.51 -11.59 -3.54
N TYR A 47 4.21 -11.47 -3.29
CA TYR A 47 3.63 -11.82 -1.99
C TYR A 47 3.59 -13.33 -1.74
N SER A 48 3.42 -14.14 -2.77
CA SER A 48 3.56 -15.61 -2.66
C SER A 48 4.98 -15.99 -2.26
N GLU A 49 6.00 -15.36 -2.87
CA GLU A 49 7.40 -15.60 -2.52
C GLU A 49 7.74 -15.12 -1.10
N ILE A 50 7.19 -13.95 -0.68
CA ILE A 50 7.33 -13.47 0.70
C ILE A 50 6.74 -14.46 1.70
N ALA A 51 5.54 -14.99 1.42
CA ALA A 51 4.89 -15.99 2.25
C ALA A 51 5.69 -17.29 2.33
N GLU A 52 6.34 -17.69 1.24
CA GLU A 52 7.24 -18.84 1.21
C GLU A 52 8.48 -18.62 2.09
N PHE A 53 9.12 -17.45 2.05
CA PHE A 53 10.24 -17.12 2.96
C PHE A 53 9.86 -17.18 4.44
N MET A 54 8.59 -16.93 4.74
CA MET A 54 8.05 -16.93 6.10
C MET A 54 7.51 -18.31 6.53
N TYR A 55 7.55 -19.33 5.66
CA TYR A 55 6.91 -20.63 5.86
C TYR A 55 5.38 -20.56 6.05
N GLU A 56 4.74 -19.53 5.51
CA GLU A 56 3.30 -19.22 5.63
C GLU A 56 2.64 -19.15 4.24
N LYS A 57 2.95 -20.10 3.35
CA LYS A 57 2.58 -20.03 1.91
C LYS A 57 1.11 -19.71 1.64
N ASP A 58 0.19 -20.21 2.47
CA ASP A 58 -1.26 -20.00 2.31
C ASP A 58 -1.72 -18.60 2.77
N GLU A 59 -0.87 -17.83 3.44
CA GLU A 59 -1.18 -16.50 4.01
C GLU A 59 -0.85 -15.34 3.06
N TYR A 60 -0.37 -15.59 1.84
CA TYR A 60 0.04 -14.52 0.92
C TYR A 60 -1.10 -13.52 0.62
N LEU A 61 -2.35 -13.98 0.57
CA LEU A 61 -3.51 -13.10 0.41
C LEU A 61 -3.70 -12.19 1.64
N SER A 62 -3.48 -12.73 2.85
CA SER A 62 -3.51 -11.99 4.10
C SER A 62 -2.45 -10.89 4.11
N TYR A 63 -1.26 -11.16 3.57
CA TYR A 63 -0.21 -10.15 3.43
C TYR A 63 -0.59 -9.04 2.45
N ILE A 64 -1.16 -9.39 1.28
CA ILE A 64 -1.65 -8.41 0.31
C ILE A 64 -2.73 -7.52 0.95
N ASN A 65 -3.72 -8.12 1.60
CA ASN A 65 -4.81 -7.39 2.26
C ASN A 65 -4.27 -6.41 3.31
N ASN A 66 -3.43 -6.88 4.24
CA ASN A 66 -2.85 -6.06 5.30
C ASN A 66 -2.02 -4.90 4.74
N ASP A 67 -1.11 -5.20 3.81
CA ASP A 67 -0.22 -4.18 3.25
C ASP A 67 -0.99 -3.20 2.36
N LEU A 68 -1.98 -3.65 1.58
CA LEU A 68 -2.83 -2.76 0.78
C LEU A 68 -3.63 -1.81 1.67
N LEU A 69 -4.18 -2.31 2.78
CA LEU A 69 -4.89 -1.49 3.77
C LEU A 69 -3.98 -0.43 4.41
N VAL A 70 -2.74 -0.81 4.76
CA VAL A 70 -1.72 0.13 5.27
C VAL A 70 -1.31 1.13 4.19
N PHE A 71 -1.19 0.68 2.94
CA PHE A 71 -0.68 1.45 1.81
C PHE A 71 -1.68 2.50 1.30
N ILE A 72 -2.98 2.16 1.27
CA ILE A 72 -4.06 3.11 0.94
C ILE A 72 -4.18 4.21 2.01
N GLY A 73 -3.58 4.00 3.18
CA GLY A 73 -2.96 5.13 3.87
C GLY A 73 -3.94 6.13 4.45
N TYR A 74 -5.12 5.69 4.87
CA TYR A 74 -5.59 6.23 6.14
C TYR A 74 -4.70 5.61 7.21
N LYS A 75 -3.63 6.32 7.61
CA LYS A 75 -2.89 6.00 8.84
C LYS A 75 -3.92 6.15 9.96
N MET A 76 -4.66 5.09 10.27
CA MET A 76 -5.53 5.03 11.42
C MET A 76 -4.65 5.36 12.61
N ASN A 77 -4.81 6.58 13.10
CA ASN A 77 -4.07 7.00 14.28
C ASN A 77 -4.86 6.45 15.46
N LEU A 78 -4.60 5.19 15.82
CA LEU A 78 -5.25 4.51 16.94
C LEU A 78 -5.05 5.26 18.27
N GLU A 79 -4.03 6.12 18.36
CA GLU A 79 -3.79 7.01 19.52
C GLU A 79 -4.72 8.24 19.50
N LYS A 80 -5.28 8.63 18.35
CA LYS A 80 -6.33 9.65 18.25
C LYS A 80 -7.70 8.98 18.35
N ILE A 81 -8.33 9.17 19.50
CA ILE A 81 -9.60 8.56 19.96
C ILE A 81 -10.83 8.69 19.01
N ASN A 82 -10.74 9.28 17.81
CA ASN A 82 -11.93 9.54 16.98
C ASN A 82 -11.72 9.45 15.45
N ASP A 83 -10.83 8.57 14.96
CA ASP A 83 -10.71 8.32 13.51
C ASP A 83 -11.80 7.37 12.96
N SER A 84 -13.07 7.74 13.18
CA SER A 84 -14.23 6.95 12.75
C SER A 84 -14.34 6.79 11.23
N GLU A 85 -13.76 7.73 10.46
CA GLU A 85 -13.77 7.70 9.01
C GLU A 85 -12.70 6.74 8.46
N GLY A 86 -11.48 6.75 9.03
CA GLY A 86 -10.45 5.77 8.71
C GLY A 86 -10.89 4.33 9.00
N VAL A 87 -11.52 4.10 10.16
CA VAL A 87 -12.10 2.79 10.53
C VAL A 87 -13.20 2.36 9.55
N LYS A 88 -14.08 3.28 9.15
CA LYS A 88 -15.13 2.99 8.16
C LYS A 88 -14.53 2.63 6.80
N LEU A 89 -13.56 3.40 6.33
CA LEU A 89 -12.89 3.14 5.05
C LEU A 89 -12.15 1.80 5.08
N TRP A 90 -11.48 1.50 6.19
CA TRP A 90 -10.82 0.22 6.44
C TRP A 90 -11.81 -0.94 6.34
N ASN A 91 -12.94 -0.88 7.05
CA ASN A 91 -13.98 -1.91 6.99
C ASN A 91 -14.56 -2.09 5.58
N ILE A 92 -14.74 -0.99 4.83
CA ILE A 92 -15.27 -1.04 3.46
C ILE A 92 -14.27 -1.71 2.51
N ILE A 93 -12.99 -1.34 2.58
CA ILE A 93 -11.96 -1.91 1.71
C ILE A 93 -11.72 -3.37 2.08
N ASP A 94 -11.65 -3.66 3.38
CA ASP A 94 -11.44 -5.02 3.88
C ASP A 94 -12.58 -5.94 3.43
N SER A 95 -13.84 -5.58 3.71
CA SER A 95 -15.01 -6.39 3.29
C SER A 95 -15.10 -6.65 1.79
N LYS A 96 -14.56 -5.78 0.94
CA LYS A 96 -14.51 -5.98 -0.52
C LYS A 96 -13.57 -7.09 -0.95
N MET A 97 -12.63 -7.51 -0.10
CA MET A 97 -11.66 -8.59 -0.40
C MET A 97 -12.13 -9.98 0.07
N PHE A 98 -13.28 -10.07 0.73
CA PHE A 98 -13.77 -11.31 1.34
C PHE A 98 -14.98 -11.90 0.60
N THR A 99 -15.00 -13.24 0.53
CA THR A 99 -16.18 -14.05 0.20
C THR A 99 -16.39 -15.07 1.32
N ASN A 100 -17.60 -15.15 1.90
CA ASN A 100 -17.92 -16.10 2.97
C ASN A 100 -16.92 -16.10 4.15
N LYS A 101 -16.48 -14.91 4.60
CA LYS A 101 -15.47 -14.71 5.67
C LYS A 101 -14.07 -15.25 5.38
N LYS A 102 -13.75 -15.56 4.12
CA LYS A 102 -12.38 -15.87 3.68
C LYS A 102 -11.92 -14.85 2.63
N LEU A 103 -10.62 -14.58 2.61
CA LEU A 103 -10.02 -13.77 1.56
C LEU A 103 -10.20 -14.45 0.21
N ASP A 104 -10.58 -13.66 -0.79
CA ASP A 104 -10.89 -14.11 -2.13
C ASP A 104 -9.96 -13.42 -3.13
N LYS A 105 -9.16 -14.23 -3.82
CA LYS A 105 -8.19 -13.76 -4.82
C LYS A 105 -8.86 -12.95 -5.94
N ILE A 106 -10.04 -13.38 -6.42
CA ILE A 106 -10.76 -12.70 -7.50
C ILE A 106 -11.20 -11.32 -7.02
N LYS A 107 -11.71 -11.23 -5.79
CA LYS A 107 -12.11 -9.96 -5.17
C LYS A 107 -10.95 -8.97 -4.99
N ILE A 108 -9.79 -9.47 -4.60
CA ILE A 108 -8.57 -8.65 -4.49
C ILE A 108 -8.15 -8.14 -5.88
N ILE A 109 -8.21 -8.99 -6.91
CA ILE A 109 -7.93 -8.57 -8.31
C ILE A 109 -8.92 -7.51 -8.77
N GLU A 110 -10.22 -7.69 -8.52
CA GLU A 110 -11.26 -6.69 -8.82
C GLU A 110 -10.96 -5.34 -8.16
N LEU A 111 -10.55 -5.36 -6.88
CA LEU A 111 -10.19 -4.16 -6.15
C LEU A 111 -8.95 -3.47 -6.75
N LEU A 112 -7.87 -4.22 -7.01
CA LEU A 112 -6.64 -3.67 -7.60
C LEU A 112 -6.86 -3.11 -9.01
N ASN A 113 -7.82 -3.64 -9.76
CA ASN A 113 -8.21 -3.07 -11.05
C ASN A 113 -8.89 -1.70 -10.92
N GLN A 114 -9.53 -1.41 -9.79
CA GLN A 114 -10.18 -0.12 -9.52
C GLN A 114 -9.21 0.93 -8.94
N VAL A 115 -8.02 0.51 -8.49
CA VAL A 115 -7.01 1.42 -7.93
C VAL A 115 -6.37 2.25 -9.05
N PRO A 116 -6.16 3.57 -8.87
CA PRO A 116 -5.46 4.39 -9.85
C PRO A 116 -4.08 3.81 -10.19
N LEU A 117 -3.68 3.85 -11.46
CA LEU A 117 -2.46 3.18 -11.94
C LEU A 117 -1.21 3.56 -11.14
N TYR A 118 -1.03 4.84 -10.82
CA TYR A 118 0.11 5.29 -10.03
C TYR A 118 0.14 4.69 -8.62
N TYR A 119 -1.02 4.44 -7.99
CA TYR A 119 -1.10 3.75 -6.70
C TYR A 119 -0.77 2.28 -6.85
N LEU A 120 -1.27 1.61 -7.89
CA LEU A 120 -0.96 0.21 -8.19
C LEU A 120 0.55 0.02 -8.38
N LEU A 121 1.19 0.88 -9.17
CA LEU A 121 2.64 0.83 -9.40
C LEU A 121 3.45 1.15 -8.14
N SER A 122 2.97 2.09 -7.33
CA SER A 122 3.62 2.39 -6.04
C SER A 122 3.51 1.20 -5.09
N PHE A 123 2.38 0.48 -5.11
CA PHE A 123 2.16 -0.72 -4.31
C PHE A 123 3.04 -1.89 -4.80
N LEU A 124 3.17 -2.07 -6.12
CA LEU A 124 4.11 -3.01 -6.72
C LEU A 124 5.56 -2.71 -6.29
N GLY A 125 5.98 -1.45 -6.32
CA GLY A 125 7.30 -1.04 -5.83
C GLY A 125 7.52 -1.36 -4.35
N TYR A 126 6.48 -1.20 -3.52
CA TYR A 126 6.52 -1.58 -2.11
C TYR A 126 6.62 -3.11 -1.91
N ALA A 127 5.83 -3.88 -2.67
CA ALA A 127 5.89 -5.34 -2.67
C ALA A 127 7.30 -5.84 -3.02
N TYR A 128 7.92 -5.26 -4.05
CA TYR A 128 9.29 -5.58 -4.45
C TYR A 128 10.32 -5.24 -3.36
N TYR A 129 10.20 -4.06 -2.73
CA TYR A 129 11.06 -3.70 -1.60
C TYR A 129 10.95 -4.71 -0.46
N ARG A 130 9.73 -5.12 -0.10
CA ARG A 130 9.51 -6.15 0.93
C ARG A 130 10.10 -7.49 0.53
N TYR A 131 9.88 -7.92 -0.70
CA TYR A 131 10.44 -9.15 -1.24
C TYR A 131 11.96 -9.18 -1.07
N LYS A 132 12.64 -8.14 -1.59
CA LYS A 132 14.09 -8.03 -1.54
C LYS A 132 14.61 -8.11 -0.10
N ARG A 133 13.98 -7.38 0.82
CA ARG A 133 14.36 -7.39 2.24
C ARG A 133 14.27 -8.78 2.87
N ASN A 134 13.22 -9.56 2.57
CA ASN A 134 13.09 -10.91 3.12
C ASN A 134 14.06 -11.89 2.47
N LYS A 135 14.26 -11.79 1.15
CA LYS A 135 15.24 -12.59 0.44
C LYS A 135 16.65 -12.39 0.97
N ASP A 136 17.06 -11.14 1.16
CA ASP A 136 18.39 -10.82 1.71
C ASP A 136 18.60 -11.46 3.09
N VAL A 137 17.56 -11.49 3.94
CA VAL A 137 17.61 -12.16 5.26
C VAL A 137 17.75 -13.68 5.13
N VAL A 138 17.04 -14.31 4.20
CA VAL A 138 17.14 -15.75 3.95
C VAL A 138 18.54 -16.11 3.43
N ASP A 139 19.05 -15.36 2.46
CA ASP A 139 20.36 -15.59 1.86
C ASP A 139 21.52 -15.42 2.88
N ASP A 140 21.39 -14.50 3.83
CA ASP A 140 22.36 -14.31 4.91
C ASP A 140 22.33 -15.42 5.96
N ASN A 141 21.16 -16.06 6.17
CA ASN A 141 21.03 -17.20 7.07
C ASN A 141 21.57 -18.51 6.47
N VAL A 142 21.56 -18.65 5.14
CA VAL A 142 22.11 -19.83 4.44
C VAL A 142 23.65 -19.79 4.39
N LYS A 143 24.27 -18.61 4.52
CA LYS A 143 25.73 -18.44 4.49
C LYS A 143 26.43 -18.61 5.84
N LYS A 144 25.68 -18.78 6.94
CA LYS A 144 26.22 -19.04 8.29
C LYS A 144 26.23 -20.52 8.60
#